data_AF-A0A5C5RS14-F1
#
_entry.id   AF-A0A5C5RS14-F1
#
_cell.length_a   1.000
_cell.length_b   1.000
_cell.length_c   1.000
_cell.angle_alpha   90.00
_cell.angle_beta   90.00
_cell.angle_gamma   90.00
#
_symmetry.space_group_name_H-M   'P 1'
#
loop_
_entity.id
_entity.type
_entity.pdbx_description
1 polymer ?
#
loop_
_entity_poly.entity_id
_entity_poly.type
_entity_poly.pdbx_seq_one_letter_code
_entity_poly.pdbx_strand_id
1 'polypeptide(L)'
;MIRRGTWVPLLPPHARNVVVGLVPIEPIVRGIDYILPGGETAPQLTLVEAAAPMTFWGALCLLAGIVALTGFWGRWRRVCAAGMWLGAATYLTLAVGQWWEVVGHPWFDGVRGPAIVTIFGAAMAGIALGYARQEPE
;
A
#
# COMPACT_ATOMS: atom_id res chain seq x y z
N MET A 1 -16.50 -30.78 11.23
CA MET A 1 -15.18 -30.15 11.04
C MET A 1 -14.82 -30.19 9.57
N ILE A 2 -14.60 -29.03 8.94
CA ILE A 2 -14.16 -28.95 7.54
C ILE A 2 -12.64 -29.17 7.52
N ARG A 3 -12.15 -30.14 6.73
CA ARG A 3 -10.70 -30.38 6.55
C ARG A 3 -10.13 -29.38 5.53
N ARG A 4 -8.87 -28.98 5.70
CA ARG A 4 -8.16 -28.10 4.77
C ARG A 4 -8.05 -28.77 3.39
N GLY A 5 -8.45 -28.07 2.33
CA GLY A 5 -8.34 -28.57 0.94
C GLY A 5 -6.90 -28.55 0.42
N THR A 6 -6.65 -29.28 -0.67
CA THR A 6 -5.33 -29.38 -1.35
C THR A 6 -5.08 -28.25 -2.36
N TRP A 7 -6.04 -27.34 -2.54
CA TRP A 7 -5.94 -26.25 -3.48
C TRP A 7 -4.79 -25.29 -3.13
N VAL A 8 -4.01 -24.92 -4.14
CA VAL A 8 -2.94 -23.92 -4.05
C VAL A 8 -3.40 -22.65 -4.78
N PRO A 9 -3.44 -21.49 -4.13
CA PRO A 9 -4.03 -20.26 -4.68
C PRO A 9 -3.06 -19.54 -5.64
N LEU A 10 -2.65 -20.20 -6.73
CA LEU A 10 -1.83 -19.61 -7.79
C LEU A 10 -2.71 -18.99 -8.88
N LEU A 11 -2.40 -17.77 -9.28
CA LEU A 11 -3.05 -17.10 -10.40
C LEU A 11 -2.31 -17.41 -11.72
N PRO A 12 -3.05 -17.63 -12.84
CA PRO A 12 -2.46 -17.68 -14.16
C PRO A 12 -1.64 -16.41 -14.46
N PRO A 13 -0.57 -16.48 -15.29
CA PRO A 13 0.36 -15.37 -15.48
C PRO A 13 -0.31 -14.03 -15.84
N HIS A 14 -1.28 -14.03 -16.75
CA HIS A 14 -1.98 -12.81 -17.16
C HIS A 14 -2.81 -12.21 -16.01
N ALA A 15 -3.56 -13.03 -15.27
CA ALA A 15 -4.33 -12.57 -14.12
C ALA A 15 -3.43 -12.05 -12.99
N ARG A 16 -2.31 -12.73 -12.74
CA ARG A 16 -1.29 -12.29 -11.77
C ARG A 16 -0.73 -10.92 -12.15
N ASN A 17 -0.40 -10.71 -13.42
CA ASN A 17 0.15 -9.44 -13.90
C ASN A 17 -0.85 -8.30 -13.73
N VAL A 18 -2.15 -8.54 -13.99
CA VAL A 18 -3.19 -7.55 -13.76
C VAL A 18 -3.27 -7.20 -12.27
N VAL A 19 -3.42 -8.18 -11.39
CA VAL A 19 -3.55 -7.94 -9.95
C VAL A 19 -2.33 -7.20 -9.40
N VAL A 20 -1.12 -7.66 -9.72
CA VAL A 20 0.12 -7.04 -9.23
C VAL A 20 0.32 -5.64 -9.83
N GLY A 21 -0.06 -5.43 -11.08
CA GLY A 21 0.01 -4.12 -11.74
C GLY A 21 -0.99 -3.09 -11.19
N LEU A 22 -2.10 -3.53 -10.59
CA LEU A 22 -3.08 -2.65 -9.95
C LEU A 22 -2.64 -2.17 -8.57
N VAL A 23 -1.87 -2.96 -7.82
CA VAL A 23 -1.41 -2.60 -6.47
C VAL A 23 -0.69 -1.24 -6.42
N PRO A 24 0.27 -0.91 -7.30
CA PRO A 24 0.95 0.39 -7.26
C PRO A 24 0.07 1.57 -7.74
N ILE A 25 -1.13 1.33 -8.26
CA ILE A 25 -2.05 2.42 -8.65
C ILE A 25 -2.64 3.08 -7.41
N GLU A 26 -2.95 2.33 -6.37
CA GLU A 26 -3.55 2.87 -5.15
C GLU A 26 -2.66 3.93 -4.46
N PRO A 27 -1.33 3.75 -4.28
CA PRO A 27 -0.46 4.81 -3.76
C PRO A 27 -0.30 6.00 -4.72
N ILE A 28 -0.49 5.81 -6.03
CA ILE A 28 -0.55 6.96 -6.96
C ILE A 28 -1.81 7.78 -6.67
N VAL A 29 -2.98 7.14 -6.61
CA VAL A 29 -4.26 7.83 -6.37
C VAL A 29 -4.25 8.54 -5.03
N ARG A 30 -3.80 7.87 -3.96
CA ARG A 30 -3.67 8.49 -2.63
C ARG A 30 -2.68 9.64 -2.62
N GLY A 31 -1.55 9.48 -3.30
CA GLY A 31 -0.56 10.55 -3.39
C GLY A 31 -1.09 11.79 -4.11
N ILE A 32 -1.89 11.62 -5.17
CA ILE A 32 -2.59 12.70 -5.86
C ILE A 32 -3.57 13.40 -4.90
N ASP A 33 -4.37 12.62 -4.17
CA ASP A 33 -5.36 13.13 -3.21
C ASP A 33 -4.70 13.96 -2.10
N TYR A 34 -3.54 13.52 -1.59
CA TYR A 34 -2.81 14.22 -0.53
C TYR A 34 -2.08 15.48 -1.00
N ILE A 35 -1.83 15.63 -2.31
CA ILE A 35 -1.10 16.76 -2.89
C ILE A 35 -2.05 17.81 -3.47
N LEU A 36 -3.16 17.39 -4.08
CA LEU A 36 -4.07 18.31 -4.75
C LEU A 36 -4.93 19.09 -3.73
N PRO A 37 -5.17 20.39 -3.97
CA PRO A 37 -6.07 21.18 -3.15
C PRO A 37 -7.49 20.62 -3.25
N GLY A 38 -8.14 20.37 -2.11
CA GLY A 38 -9.51 19.86 -2.05
C GLY A 38 -9.65 18.38 -1.68
N GLY A 39 -8.54 17.66 -1.47
CA GLY A 39 -8.58 16.41 -0.71
C GLY A 39 -9.08 16.72 0.69
N GLU A 40 -10.17 16.08 1.12
CA GLU A 40 -10.62 16.15 2.51
C GLU A 40 -9.49 15.58 3.37
N THR A 41 -8.67 16.45 3.97
CA THR A 41 -7.96 16.07 5.19
C THR A 41 -9.07 15.71 6.17
N ALA A 42 -9.32 14.41 6.37
CA ALA A 42 -10.21 13.98 7.43
C ALA A 42 -9.85 14.80 8.69
N PRO A 43 -10.82 15.44 9.35
CA PRO A 43 -10.55 16.47 10.36
C PRO A 43 -9.74 15.97 11.56
N GLN A 44 -9.43 14.69 11.62
CA GLN A 44 -8.48 14.07 12.53
C GLN A 44 -7.11 13.88 11.87
N LEU A 45 -6.28 14.94 11.85
CA LEU A 45 -4.85 14.76 11.60
C LEU A 45 -4.30 13.84 12.70
N THR A 46 -3.95 12.61 12.33
CA THR A 46 -3.48 11.58 13.27
C THR A 46 -2.10 11.93 13.82
N LEU A 47 -1.65 11.23 14.88
CA LEU A 47 -0.33 11.42 15.50
C LEU A 47 0.83 11.32 14.50
N VAL A 48 0.65 10.56 13.42
CA VAL A 48 1.62 10.38 12.33
C VAL A 48 1.56 11.53 11.31
N GLU A 49 0.38 12.04 11.01
CA GLU A 49 0.21 13.18 10.10
C GLU A 49 0.66 14.49 10.75
N ALA A 50 0.79 14.53 12.08
CA ALA A 50 1.49 15.61 12.79
C ALA A 50 3.02 15.54 12.65
N ALA A 51 3.60 14.38 12.27
CA ALA A 51 5.04 14.21 12.16
C ALA A 51 5.64 14.85 10.88
N ALA A 52 4.83 15.02 9.83
CA ALA A 52 5.22 15.68 8.59
C ALA A 52 3.97 16.19 7.83
N PRO A 53 4.10 17.24 6.98
CA PRO A 53 2.98 17.77 6.19
C PRO A 53 2.29 16.70 5.32
N MET A 54 0.98 16.82 5.08
CA MET A 54 0.23 15.87 4.25
C MET A 54 0.84 15.69 2.85
N THR A 55 1.36 16.79 2.27
CA THR A 55 2.06 16.78 0.98
C THR A 55 3.32 15.92 0.98
N PHE A 56 4.01 15.79 2.12
CA PHE A 56 5.17 14.91 2.25
C PHE A 56 4.75 13.43 2.14
N TRP A 57 3.71 13.04 2.87
CA TRP A 57 3.15 11.69 2.78
C TRP A 57 2.61 11.40 1.37
N GLY A 58 1.94 12.38 0.76
CA GLY A 58 1.47 12.28 -0.62
C GLY A 58 2.61 12.07 -1.62
N ALA A 59 3.72 12.79 -1.45
CA ALA A 59 4.91 12.63 -2.30
C ALA A 59 5.54 11.24 -2.15
N LEU A 60 5.61 10.69 -0.92
CA LEU A 60 6.09 9.33 -0.69
C LEU A 60 5.20 8.28 -1.36
N CYS A 61 3.87 8.43 -1.25
CA CYS A 61 2.90 7.56 -1.92
C CYS A 61 3.04 7.62 -3.45
N LEU A 62 3.07 8.82 -4.03
CA LEU A 62 3.30 9.01 -5.47
C LEU A 62 4.61 8.35 -5.92
N LEU A 63 5.71 8.63 -5.22
CA LEU A 63 7.02 8.11 -5.56
C LEU A 63 7.04 6.57 -5.50
N ALA A 64 6.48 5.99 -4.44
CA ALA A 64 6.36 4.54 -4.29
C ALA A 64 5.61 3.89 -5.46
N GLY A 65 4.44 4.42 -5.78
CA GLY A 65 3.59 3.90 -6.86
C GLY A 65 4.24 4.04 -8.24
N ILE A 66 4.80 5.21 -8.56
CA ILE A 66 5.47 5.46 -9.84
C ILE A 66 6.69 4.56 -10.01
N VAL A 67 7.55 4.45 -8.99
CA VAL A 67 8.74 3.58 -9.03
C VAL A 67 8.34 2.12 -9.18
N ALA A 68 7.35 1.66 -8.42
CA ALA A 68 6.86 0.28 -8.49
C ALA A 68 6.28 -0.04 -9.88
N LEU A 69 5.43 0.85 -10.42
CA LEU A 69 4.78 0.67 -11.72
C LEU A 69 5.78 0.74 -12.88
N THR A 70 6.73 1.67 -12.83
CA THR A 70 7.81 1.78 -13.82
C THR A 70 8.68 0.52 -13.81
N GLY A 71 9.07 0.05 -12.63
CA GLY A 71 9.81 -1.21 -12.48
C GLY A 71 9.02 -2.41 -12.98
N PHE A 72 7.70 -2.44 -12.76
CA PHE A 72 6.83 -3.50 -13.24
C PHE A 72 6.75 -3.53 -14.77
N TRP A 73 6.49 -2.39 -15.42
CA TRP A 73 6.43 -2.29 -16.88
C TRP A 73 7.78 -2.52 -17.56
N GLY A 74 8.85 -1.98 -16.99
CA GLY A 74 10.22 -2.20 -17.46
C GLY A 74 10.76 -3.60 -17.17
N ARG A 75 10.02 -4.43 -16.42
CA ARG A 75 10.46 -5.74 -15.91
C ARG A 75 11.76 -5.65 -15.09
N TRP A 76 11.98 -4.53 -14.43
CA TRP A 76 13.13 -4.29 -13.56
C TRP A 76 12.79 -4.69 -12.13
N ARG A 77 12.97 -5.98 -11.84
CA ARG A 77 12.64 -6.60 -10.54
C ARG A 77 13.07 -5.76 -9.33
N ARG A 78 14.33 -5.28 -9.32
CA ARG A 78 14.88 -4.49 -8.20
C ARG A 78 14.18 -3.14 -8.03
N VAL A 79 13.87 -2.47 -9.14
CA VAL A 79 13.17 -1.17 -9.13
C VAL A 79 11.73 -1.37 -8.64
N CYS A 80 11.04 -2.38 -9.15
CA CYS A 80 9.68 -2.70 -8.72
C CYS A 80 9.62 -3.03 -7.22
N ALA A 81 10.53 -3.88 -6.75
CA ALA A 81 10.64 -4.24 -5.34
C ALA A 81 10.95 -3.04 -4.43
N ALA A 82 11.82 -2.11 -4.87
CA ALA A 82 12.12 -0.89 -4.12
C ALA A 82 10.89 0.00 -3.96
N GLY A 83 10.13 0.22 -5.04
CA GLY A 83 8.87 0.97 -4.99
C GLY A 83 7.83 0.32 -4.06
N MET A 84 7.69 -1.00 -4.14
CA MET A 84 6.78 -1.76 -3.26
C MET A 84 7.20 -1.68 -1.79
N TRP A 85 8.50 -1.74 -1.48
CA TRP A 85 8.99 -1.56 -0.10
C TRP A 85 8.74 -0.14 0.43
N LEU A 86 8.99 0.87 -0.40
CA LEU A 86 8.70 2.26 -0.04
C LEU A 86 7.20 2.46 0.23
N GLY A 87 6.34 1.91 -0.64
CA GLY A 87 4.89 1.96 -0.48
C GLY A 87 4.45 1.23 0.79
N ALA A 88 4.95 0.02 1.04
CA ALA A 88 4.66 -0.74 2.24
C ALA A 88 5.05 0.02 3.52
N ALA A 89 6.26 0.58 3.59
CA ALA A 89 6.71 1.35 4.74
C ALA A 89 5.81 2.56 4.97
N THR A 90 5.56 3.35 3.92
CA THR A 90 4.73 4.55 3.98
C THR A 90 3.31 4.22 4.45
N TYR A 91 2.69 3.18 3.88
CA TYR A 91 1.32 2.77 4.20
C TYR A 91 1.19 2.22 5.60
N LEU A 92 2.12 1.37 6.03
CA LEU A 92 2.08 0.83 7.39
C LEU A 92 2.29 1.93 8.44
N THR A 93 3.13 2.93 8.14
CA THR A 93 3.26 4.12 8.99
C THR A 93 1.96 4.92 9.05
N LEU A 94 1.32 5.23 7.92
CA LEU A 94 0.02 5.92 7.89
C LEU A 94 -1.08 5.13 8.61
N ALA A 95 -1.11 3.81 8.41
CA ALA A 95 -2.08 2.92 9.06
C ALA A 95 -1.97 2.96 10.58
N VAL A 96 -0.75 3.01 11.15
CA VAL A 96 -0.56 3.16 12.61
C VAL A 96 -1.22 4.43 13.12
N GLY A 97 -1.05 5.56 12.42
CA GLY A 97 -1.71 6.82 12.77
C GLY A 97 -3.23 6.71 12.76
N GLN A 98 -3.78 6.13 11.70
CA GLN A 98 -5.22 5.95 11.53
C GLN A 98 -5.83 4.96 12.52
N TRP A 99 -5.12 3.88 12.88
CA TRP A 99 -5.57 2.96 13.92
C TRP A 99 -5.61 3.62 15.28
N TRP A 100 -4.64 4.48 15.60
CA TRP A 100 -4.60 5.21 16.87
C TRP A 100 -5.85 6.08 17.06
N GLU A 101 -6.32 6.72 16.00
CA GLU A 101 -7.54 7.53 16.00
C GLU A 101 -8.78 6.66 16.26
N VAL A 102 -8.95 5.56 15.51
CA VAL A 102 -10.13 4.68 15.61
C VAL A 102 -10.28 4.05 16.99
N VAL A 103 -9.19 3.79 17.72
CA VAL A 103 -9.23 3.26 19.10
C VAL A 103 -10.00 4.18 20.06
N GLY A 104 -10.03 5.49 19.79
CA GLY A 104 -10.78 6.45 20.59
C GLY A 104 -12.28 6.52 20.30
N HIS A 105 -12.75 5.92 19.21
CA HIS A 105 -14.14 6.00 18.77
C HIS A 105 -15.01 4.86 19.32
N PRO A 106 -16.25 5.13 19.77
CA PRO A 106 -17.19 4.09 20.15
C PRO A 106 -17.37 3.07 19.02
N TRP A 107 -17.38 1.78 19.36
CA TRP A 107 -17.59 0.68 18.40
C TRP A 107 -16.57 0.59 17.25
N PHE A 108 -15.40 1.21 17.39
CA PHE A 108 -14.40 1.30 16.31
C PHE A 108 -14.97 1.93 15.03
N ASP A 109 -15.83 2.93 15.18
CA ASP A 109 -16.31 3.71 14.05
C ASP A 109 -15.11 4.27 13.25
N GLY A 110 -15.20 4.17 11.92
CA GLY A 110 -14.09 4.53 11.02
C GLY A 110 -13.06 3.44 10.72
N VAL A 111 -13.16 2.22 11.28
CA VAL A 111 -12.18 1.11 11.10
C VAL A 111 -11.82 0.77 9.65
N ARG A 112 -12.73 1.03 8.70
CA ARG A 112 -12.53 0.71 7.28
C ARG A 112 -11.31 1.41 6.69
N GLY A 113 -11.08 2.68 7.06
CA GLY A 113 -9.96 3.47 6.57
C GLY A 113 -8.61 2.81 6.88
N PRO A 114 -8.20 2.73 8.16
CA PRO A 114 -6.94 2.11 8.56
C PRO A 114 -6.79 0.66 8.10
N ALA A 115 -7.89 -0.11 8.06
CA ALA A 115 -7.86 -1.49 7.59
C ALA A 115 -7.42 -1.59 6.11
N ILE A 116 -7.99 -0.77 5.22
CA ILE A 116 -7.62 -0.77 3.79
C ILE A 116 -6.14 -0.39 3.63
N VAL A 117 -5.69 0.65 4.34
CA VAL A 117 -4.27 1.08 4.28
C VAL A 117 -3.33 -0.02 4.77
N THR A 118 -3.70 -0.71 5.85
CA THR A 118 -2.93 -1.84 6.38
C THR A 118 -2.85 -2.99 5.37
N ILE A 119 -3.98 -3.33 4.72
CA ILE A 119 -4.04 -4.40 3.73
C ILE A 119 -3.16 -4.08 2.52
N PHE A 120 -3.21 -2.86 1.99
CA PHE A 120 -2.36 -2.45 0.88
C PHE A 120 -0.88 -2.42 1.28
N GLY A 121 -0.55 -1.90 2.46
CA GLY A 121 0.81 -1.93 3.00
C GLY A 121 1.37 -3.36 3.11
N ALA A 122 0.59 -4.28 3.65
CA ALA A 122 0.95 -5.69 3.76
C ALA A 122 1.05 -6.39 2.40
N ALA A 123 0.14 -6.09 1.45
CA ALA A 123 0.17 -6.62 0.10
C ALA A 123 1.44 -6.19 -0.65
N MET A 124 1.80 -4.91 -0.57
CA MET A 124 3.03 -4.37 -1.15
C MET A 124 4.27 -5.04 -0.54
N ALA A 125 4.33 -5.20 0.79
CA ALA A 125 5.42 -5.92 1.44
C ALA A 125 5.52 -7.39 0.97
N GLY A 126 4.38 -8.07 0.86
CA GLY A 126 4.29 -9.45 0.36
C GLY A 126 4.79 -9.59 -1.08
N ILE A 127 4.42 -8.65 -1.96
CA ILE A 127 4.89 -8.61 -3.35
C ILE A 127 6.40 -8.34 -3.40
N ALA A 128 6.89 -7.35 -2.64
CA ALA A 128 8.32 -7.02 -2.59
C ALA A 128 9.17 -8.20 -2.10
N LEU A 129 8.68 -8.89 -1.05
CA LEU A 129 9.26 -10.12 -0.53
C LEU A 129 9.23 -11.26 -1.55
N GLY A 130 8.15 -11.38 -2.32
CA GLY A 130 8.05 -12.32 -3.43
C GLY A 130 9.12 -12.07 -4.49
N TYR A 131 9.29 -10.82 -4.92
CA TYR A 131 10.34 -10.44 -5.87
C TYR A 131 11.75 -10.64 -5.34
N ALA A 132 11.99 -10.38 -4.05
CA ALA A 132 13.30 -10.61 -3.43
C ALA A 132 13.70 -12.09 -3.41
N ARG A 133 12.71 -13.00 -3.35
CA ARG A 133 12.92 -14.46 -3.33
C ARG A 133 12.90 -15.12 -4.71
N GLN A 134 12.61 -14.38 -5.78
CA GLN A 134 12.74 -14.92 -7.13
C GLN A 134 14.22 -15.20 -7.42
N GLU A 135 14.52 -16.38 -7.94
CA GLU A 135 15.86 -16.69 -8.43
C GLU A 135 16.19 -15.79 -9.65
N PRO A 136 17.44 -15.33 -9.81
CA PRO A 136 17.85 -14.71 -11.07
C PRO A 136 17.73 -15.76 -12.19
N GLU A 137 17.07 -15.41 -13.28
CA GLU A 137 17.17 -16.16 -14.55
C GLU A 137 18.60 -16.12 -15.11
#